data_AF-A0A933YBN4-F1
#
_entry.id   AF-A0A933YBN4-F1
#
_cell.length_a   1.000
_cell.length_b   1.000
_cell.length_c   1.000
_cell.angle_alpha   90.00
_cell.angle_beta   90.00
_cell.angle_gamma   90.00
#
_symmetry.space_group_name_H-M   'P 1'
#
loop_
_entity.id
_entity.type
_entity.pdbx_description
1 polymer ?
#
loop_
_entity_poly.entity_id
_entity_poly.type
_entity_poly.pdbx_seq_one_letter_code
_entity_poly.pdbx_strand_id
1 'polypeptide(L)'
;MRKFVGLFLFAAGVASVAFSQRTDTSIVFKPANPDLLKRTEYRPMVNAWGFDLLISNNGFGAGGFWRREISDELSLIISTSISDVKDDAEVERFTPYGQSYVLGKKNRLLHIPLQLSAQYRLFKDDITDNFRPYVTAGLGPSMLFVAPYNKVTVVD
;
A
#
# COMPACT_ATOMS: atom_id res chain seq x y z
N MET A 1 -4.69 16.97 43.33
CA MET A 1 -4.39 17.28 41.91
C MET A 1 -5.09 16.23 41.05
N ARG A 2 -6.25 16.54 40.45
CA ARG A 2 -7.03 15.59 39.61
C ARG A 2 -6.60 15.77 38.15
N LYS A 3 -6.08 14.72 37.53
CA LYS A 3 -5.71 14.71 36.11
C LYS A 3 -6.98 14.42 35.28
N PHE A 4 -7.39 15.39 34.47
CA PHE A 4 -8.42 15.20 33.44
C PHE A 4 -7.78 14.49 32.24
N VAL A 5 -8.32 13.34 31.87
CA VAL A 5 -8.01 12.65 30.61
C VAL A 5 -9.17 12.98 29.66
N GLY A 6 -8.91 13.81 28.66
CA GLY A 6 -9.87 14.15 27.61
C GLY A 6 -9.79 13.13 26.47
N LEU A 7 -10.86 12.37 26.29
CA LEU A 7 -11.08 11.50 25.13
C LEU A 7 -11.66 12.36 23.99
N PHE A 8 -10.87 12.63 22.95
CA PHE A 8 -11.37 13.28 21.74
C PHE A 8 -11.91 12.22 20.77
N LEU A 9 -13.24 12.11 20.70
CA LEU A 9 -13.95 11.38 19.66
C LEU A 9 -14.12 12.30 18.45
N PHE A 10 -13.44 12.00 17.34
CA PHE A 10 -13.69 12.65 16.05
C PHE A 10 -14.84 11.92 15.36
N ALA A 11 -16.05 12.46 15.47
CA ALA A 11 -17.18 12.04 14.65
C ALA A 11 -17.10 12.75 13.29
N ALA A 12 -16.69 12.03 12.25
CA ALA A 12 -16.80 12.51 10.87
C ALA A 12 -18.27 12.38 10.42
N GLY A 13 -19.06 13.42 10.65
CA GLY A 13 -20.40 13.54 10.08
C GLY A 13 -20.30 13.80 8.58
N VAL A 14 -20.61 12.81 7.75
CA VAL A 14 -20.80 13.01 6.32
C VAL A 14 -22.17 13.66 6.14
N ALA A 15 -22.18 14.97 5.88
CA ALA A 15 -23.39 15.66 5.46
C ALA A 15 -23.73 15.24 4.03
N SER A 16 -24.80 14.46 3.86
CA SER A 16 -25.36 14.13 2.55
C SER A 16 -25.98 15.39 1.96
N VAL A 17 -25.24 16.09 1.09
CA VAL A 17 -25.81 17.15 0.25
C VAL A 17 -26.66 16.46 -0.81
N ALA A 18 -27.98 16.58 -0.69
CA ALA A 18 -28.90 16.12 -1.72
C ALA A 18 -28.76 17.05 -2.94
N PHE A 19 -28.02 16.61 -3.95
CA PHE A 19 -27.96 17.28 -5.24
C PHE A 19 -29.31 17.06 -5.94
N SER A 20 -30.06 18.13 -6.21
CA SER A 20 -31.25 18.05 -7.06
C SER A 20 -30.80 17.78 -8.49
N GLN A 21 -30.93 16.53 -8.93
CA GLN A 21 -30.60 16.10 -10.29
C GLN A 21 -31.60 16.76 -11.25
N ARG A 22 -31.19 17.87 -11.88
CA ARG A 22 -31.88 18.40 -13.05
C ARG A 22 -32.00 17.27 -14.07
N THR A 23 -33.22 16.94 -14.44
CA THR A 23 -33.53 15.87 -15.38
C THR A 23 -33.15 16.35 -16.79
N ASP A 24 -31.89 16.16 -17.18
CA ASP A 24 -31.49 16.35 -18.56
C ASP A 24 -32.17 15.28 -19.43
N THR A 25 -32.60 15.70 -20.62
CA THR A 25 -33.19 14.82 -21.63
C THR A 25 -32.09 14.00 -22.30
N SER A 26 -31.53 13.06 -21.56
CA SER A 26 -30.64 12.05 -22.13
C SER A 26 -31.46 11.11 -23.02
N ILE A 27 -31.06 11.00 -24.28
CA ILE A 27 -31.60 10.01 -25.21
C ILE A 27 -30.98 8.67 -24.83
N VAL A 28 -31.77 7.80 -24.21
CA VAL A 28 -31.33 6.44 -23.88
C VAL A 28 -31.52 5.55 -25.12
N PHE A 29 -30.42 5.27 -25.81
CA PHE A 29 -30.42 4.30 -26.91
C PHE A 29 -30.66 2.89 -26.37
N LYS A 30 -31.80 2.30 -26.73
CA LYS A 30 -32.07 0.86 -26.56
C LYS A 30 -31.91 0.18 -27.92
N PRO A 31 -30.89 -0.67 -28.11
CA PRO A 31 -30.69 -1.34 -29.39
C PRO A 31 -31.80 -2.37 -29.66
N ALA A 32 -32.11 -2.57 -30.94
CA ALA A 32 -33.13 -3.53 -31.39
C ALA A 32 -32.80 -4.99 -31.02
N ASN A 33 -31.51 -5.29 -30.77
CA ASN A 33 -31.07 -6.57 -30.25
C ASN A 33 -30.46 -6.35 -28.85
N PRO A 34 -31.09 -6.85 -27.77
CA PRO A 34 -30.57 -6.72 -26.40
C PRO A 34 -29.23 -7.43 -26.19
N ASP A 35 -28.87 -8.41 -27.02
CA ASP A 35 -27.62 -9.16 -26.91
C ASP A 35 -26.39 -8.36 -27.38
N LEU A 36 -26.60 -7.21 -28.03
CA LEU A 36 -25.51 -6.30 -28.43
C LEU A 36 -25.00 -5.46 -27.26
N LEU A 37 -25.78 -5.35 -26.18
CA LEU A 37 -25.34 -4.75 -24.91
C LEU A 37 -24.76 -5.84 -24.01
N LYS A 38 -23.67 -6.48 -24.43
CA LYS A 38 -22.86 -7.26 -23.50
C LYS A 38 -22.16 -6.30 -22.55
N ARG A 39 -22.84 -5.96 -21.45
CA ARG A 39 -22.17 -5.47 -20.24
C ARG A 39 -21.13 -6.53 -19.91
N THR A 40 -19.86 -6.19 -20.05
CA THR A 40 -18.81 -7.13 -19.67
C THR A 40 -18.92 -7.26 -18.16
N GLU A 41 -19.55 -8.32 -17.69
CA GLU A 41 -19.66 -8.61 -16.26
C GLU A 41 -18.25 -8.85 -15.75
N TYR A 42 -17.72 -7.83 -15.07
CA TYR A 42 -16.42 -7.93 -14.44
C TYR A 42 -16.54 -8.91 -13.28
N ARG A 43 -15.96 -10.09 -13.44
CA ARG A 43 -15.77 -11.06 -12.37
C ARG A 43 -14.39 -10.82 -11.77
N PRO A 44 -14.29 -10.22 -10.57
CA PRO A 44 -12.99 -10.08 -9.92
C PRO A 44 -12.36 -11.46 -9.70
N MET A 45 -11.03 -11.56 -9.83
CA MET A 45 -10.32 -12.74 -9.37
C MET A 45 -10.46 -12.83 -7.86
N VAL A 46 -11.14 -13.88 -7.38
CA VAL A 46 -11.45 -14.06 -5.95
C VAL A 46 -10.19 -14.03 -5.09
N ASN A 47 -9.09 -14.59 -5.62
CA ASN A 47 -7.78 -14.57 -4.98
C ASN A 47 -6.73 -14.10 -5.98
N ALA A 48 -5.85 -13.21 -5.54
CA ALA A 48 -4.68 -12.77 -6.28
C ALA A 48 -3.46 -12.79 -5.35
N TRP A 49 -2.29 -13.07 -5.91
CA TRP A 49 -1.03 -12.99 -5.19
C TRP A 49 0.03 -12.47 -6.15
N GLY A 50 1.09 -11.88 -5.61
CA GLY A 50 2.13 -11.29 -6.40
C GLY A 50 3.37 -10.98 -5.59
N PHE A 51 4.37 -10.48 -6.32
CA PHE A 51 5.64 -10.01 -5.77
C PHE A 51 5.79 -8.53 -6.06
N ASP A 52 6.38 -7.83 -5.10
CA ASP A 52 6.65 -6.40 -5.17
C ASP A 52 8.15 -6.17 -5.12
N LEU A 53 8.65 -5.22 -5.91
CA LEU A 53 10.00 -4.70 -5.78
C LEU A 53 9.91 -3.29 -5.20
N LEU A 54 10.62 -3.07 -4.10
CA LEU A 54 10.68 -1.78 -3.42
C LEU A 54 12.02 -1.12 -3.77
N ILE A 55 11.94 0.05 -4.39
CA ILE A 55 13.11 0.85 -4.73
C ILE A 55 12.93 2.21 -4.08
N SER A 56 13.87 2.59 -3.22
CA SER A 56 13.92 3.91 -2.59
C SER A 56 15.36 4.41 -2.52
N ASN A 57 15.54 5.70 -2.26
CA ASN A 57 16.88 6.27 -2.08
C ASN A 57 17.63 5.63 -0.90
N ASN A 58 16.88 5.21 0.13
CA ASN A 58 17.41 4.67 1.36
C ASN A 58 17.53 3.14 1.34
N GLY A 59 17.26 2.49 0.20
CA GLY A 59 17.43 1.05 0.09
C GLY A 59 16.55 0.37 -0.96
N PHE A 60 16.86 -0.91 -1.16
CA PHE A 60 16.11 -1.81 -2.02
C PHE A 60 15.43 -2.88 -1.16
N GLY A 61 14.32 -3.39 -1.65
CA GLY A 61 13.60 -4.47 -1.02
C GLY A 61 12.78 -5.28 -2.00
N ALA A 62 12.30 -6.41 -1.52
CA ALA A 62 11.36 -7.24 -2.23
C ALA A 62 10.29 -7.72 -1.25
N GLY A 63 9.08 -7.89 -1.75
CA GLY A 63 7.96 -8.34 -0.96
C GLY A 63 7.01 -9.20 -1.75
N GLY A 64 5.95 -9.61 -1.07
CA GLY A 64 4.84 -10.27 -1.69
C GLY A 64 3.55 -9.86 -1.02
N PHE A 65 2.48 -9.96 -1.79
CA PHE A 65 1.14 -9.71 -1.30
C PHE A 65 0.22 -10.86 -1.67
N TRP A 66 -0.76 -11.06 -0.82
CA TRP A 66 -1.92 -11.89 -1.08
C TRP A 66 -3.16 -11.04 -0.90
N ARG A 67 -4.02 -11.02 -1.91
CA ARG A 67 -5.28 -10.29 -1.95
C ARG A 67 -6.43 -11.28 -2.11
N ARG A 68 -7.48 -11.07 -1.34
CA ARG A 68 -8.74 -11.79 -1.45
C ARG A 68 -9.89 -10.80 -1.63
N GLU A 69 -10.72 -11.04 -2.63
CA GLU A 69 -11.96 -10.30 -2.85
C GLU A 69 -13.04 -10.90 -1.95
N ILE A 70 -13.58 -10.09 -1.05
CA ILE A 70 -14.65 -10.48 -0.13
C ILE A 70 -16.00 -10.19 -0.78
N SER A 71 -16.08 -9.07 -1.48
CA SER A 71 -17.22 -8.61 -2.26
C SER A 71 -16.72 -7.92 -3.53
N ASP A 72 -17.60 -7.56 -4.45
CA ASP A 72 -17.20 -6.85 -5.69
C ASP A 72 -16.56 -5.46 -5.43
N GLU A 73 -16.75 -4.91 -4.23
CA GLU A 73 -16.27 -3.60 -3.80
C GLU A 73 -15.18 -3.67 -2.74
N LEU A 74 -15.09 -4.78 -2.00
CA LEU A 74 -14.23 -4.90 -0.83
C LEU A 74 -13.20 -6.02 -1.01
N SER A 75 -11.94 -5.65 -0.94
CA SER A 75 -10.82 -6.58 -0.94
C SER A 75 -10.02 -6.50 0.35
N LEU A 76 -9.50 -7.64 0.79
CA LEU A 76 -8.57 -7.75 1.90
C LEU A 76 -7.19 -8.12 1.36
N ILE A 77 -6.15 -7.45 1.85
CA ILE A 77 -4.77 -7.59 1.37
C ILE A 77 -3.87 -7.85 2.57
N ILE A 78 -3.06 -8.88 2.49
CA ILE A 78 -1.95 -9.15 3.41
C ILE A 78 -0.68 -8.97 2.59
N SER A 79 0.22 -8.10 3.04
CA SER A 79 1.50 -7.89 2.37
C SER A 79 2.64 -7.97 3.37
N THR A 80 3.76 -8.50 2.91
CA THR A 80 5.01 -8.51 3.66
C THR A 80 6.14 -8.14 2.71
N SER A 81 7.12 -7.41 3.22
CA SER A 81 8.31 -7.10 2.45
C SER A 81 9.55 -7.18 3.32
N ILE A 82 10.70 -7.32 2.66
CA ILE A 82 12.02 -7.27 3.28
C ILE A 82 12.77 -6.18 2.54
N SER A 83 13.28 -5.19 3.27
CA SER A 83 14.02 -4.06 2.72
C SER A 83 15.28 -3.78 3.54
N ASP A 84 16.37 -3.45 2.86
CA ASP A 84 17.56 -2.91 3.50
C ASP A 84 17.31 -1.42 3.79
N VAL A 85 17.69 -0.94 4.97
CA VAL A 85 17.52 0.47 5.35
C VAL A 85 18.90 1.09 5.55
N LYS A 86 19.18 2.12 4.75
CA LYS A 86 20.34 2.99 4.86
C LYS A 86 19.91 4.34 5.43
N ASP A 87 20.76 4.89 6.28
CA ASP A 87 20.62 6.26 6.78
C ASP A 87 21.22 7.24 5.76
N ASP A 88 20.55 8.37 5.53
CA ASP A 88 20.98 9.40 4.58
C ASP A 88 22.27 10.11 5.03
N ALA A 89 22.60 10.01 6.32
CA ALA A 89 23.85 10.52 6.89
C ALA A 89 25.08 9.66 6.56
N GLU A 90 24.91 8.45 5.98
CA GLU A 90 26.01 7.57 5.58
C GLU A 90 26.66 8.03 4.27
N VAL A 91 27.71 8.86 4.36
CA VAL A 91 28.49 9.28 3.17
C VAL A 91 29.51 8.21 2.79
N GLU A 92 29.30 7.58 1.64
CA GLU A 92 30.24 6.63 1.04
C GLU A 92 31.46 7.37 0.50
N ARG A 93 32.66 7.02 0.98
CA ARG A 93 33.92 7.57 0.46
C ARG A 93 34.71 6.48 -0.24
N PHE A 94 35.40 6.87 -1.30
CA PHE A 94 36.27 5.98 -2.05
C PHE A 94 37.71 6.16 -1.59
N THR A 95 38.38 5.06 -1.30
CA THR A 95 39.84 5.07 -1.16
C THR A 95 40.50 5.33 -2.52
N PRO A 96 41.77 5.80 -2.54
CA PRO A 96 42.53 5.98 -3.78
C PRO A 96 42.66 4.71 -4.65
N TYR A 97 42.42 3.53 -4.04
CA TYR A 97 42.45 2.22 -4.69
C TYR A 97 41.07 1.71 -5.13
N GLY A 98 40.03 2.57 -5.09
CA GLY A 98 38.69 2.28 -5.61
C GLY A 98 37.79 1.47 -4.67
N GLN A 99 38.23 1.16 -3.45
CA GLN A 99 37.39 0.49 -2.46
C GLN A 99 36.49 1.53 -1.78
N SER A 100 35.18 1.31 -1.82
CA SER A 100 34.23 2.15 -1.11
C SER A 100 34.14 1.72 0.36
N TYR A 101 34.19 2.70 1.26
CA TYR A 101 33.99 2.47 2.68
C TYR A 101 33.08 3.56 3.23
N VAL A 102 32.16 3.14 4.10
CA VAL A 102 31.24 4.06 4.79
C VAL A 102 31.80 4.32 6.19
N LEU A 103 32.22 5.55 6.44
CA LEU A 103 32.79 5.94 7.73
C LEU A 103 31.67 5.98 8.78
N GLY A 104 31.77 5.15 9.83
CA GLY A 104 30.81 5.16 10.95
C GLY A 104 29.61 4.22 10.82
N LYS A 105 29.56 3.36 9.80
CA LYS A 105 28.52 2.32 9.67
C LYS A 105 28.64 1.25 10.76
N LYS A 106 27.75 1.30 11.76
CA LYS A 106 27.79 0.39 12.92
C LYS A 106 26.93 -0.86 12.74
N ASN A 107 25.73 -0.71 12.17
CA ASN A 107 24.74 -1.78 12.06
C ASN A 107 24.13 -1.82 10.65
N ARG A 108 23.82 -3.02 10.17
CA ARG A 108 22.95 -3.23 9.01
C ARG A 108 21.53 -3.45 9.50
N LEU A 109 20.59 -2.66 8.99
CA LEU A 109 19.19 -2.70 9.37
C LEU A 109 18.38 -3.35 8.26
N LEU A 110 17.65 -4.39 8.60
CA LEU A 110 16.74 -5.05 7.69
C LEU A 110 15.31 -4.89 8.22
N HIS A 111 14.49 -4.20 7.43
CA HIS A 111 13.14 -3.84 7.78
C HIS A 111 12.15 -4.81 7.14
N ILE A 112 11.32 -5.43 7.98
CA ILE A 112 10.34 -6.44 7.60
C ILE A 112 8.95 -6.00 8.07
N PRO A 113 8.23 -5.18 7.31
CA PRO A 113 6.85 -4.86 7.62
C PRO A 113 5.92 -6.02 7.25
N LEU A 114 4.92 -6.25 8.10
CA LEU A 114 3.76 -7.09 7.83
C LEU A 114 2.52 -6.19 7.89
N GLN A 115 1.80 -6.04 6.78
CA GLN A 115 0.66 -5.14 6.68
C GLN A 115 -0.61 -5.91 6.34
N LEU A 116 -1.68 -5.59 7.06
CA LEU A 116 -3.04 -6.02 6.76
C LEU A 116 -3.83 -4.79 6.31
N SER A 117 -4.35 -4.82 5.09
CA SER A 117 -5.03 -3.70 4.46
C SER A 117 -6.40 -4.11 3.92
N ALA A 118 -7.37 -3.21 4.01
CA ALA A 118 -8.66 -3.31 3.35
C ALA A 118 -8.73 -2.27 2.24
N GLN A 119 -9.17 -2.70 1.06
CA GLN A 119 -9.33 -1.87 -0.12
C GLN A 119 -10.81 -1.80 -0.48
N TYR A 120 -11.35 -0.59 -0.56
CA TYR A 120 -12.73 -0.33 -0.96
C TYR A 120 -12.77 0.39 -2.31
N ARG A 121 -13.47 -0.18 -3.29
CA ARG A 121 -13.65 0.40 -4.62
C ARG A 121 -14.80 1.41 -4.59
N LEU A 122 -14.55 2.60 -5.13
CA LEU A 122 -15.55 3.65 -5.22
C LEU A 122 -16.32 3.56 -6.56
N PHE A 123 -17.57 4.00 -6.55
CA PHE A 123 -18.41 4.22 -7.75
C PHE A 123 -18.53 3.01 -8.69
N LYS A 124 -18.66 1.79 -8.12
CA LYS A 124 -18.77 0.54 -8.90
C LYS A 124 -19.92 0.59 -9.93
N ASP A 125 -21.05 1.19 -9.57
CA ASP A 125 -22.27 1.16 -10.39
C ASP A 125 -22.38 2.34 -11.36
N ASP A 126 -21.68 3.46 -11.07
CA ASP A 126 -21.74 4.70 -11.85
C ASP A 126 -20.69 4.75 -12.96
N ILE A 127 -19.53 4.10 -12.76
CA ILE A 127 -18.42 4.12 -13.71
C ILE A 127 -18.34 2.77 -14.42
N THR A 128 -18.85 2.72 -15.65
CA THR A 128 -18.85 1.53 -16.51
C THR A 128 -17.54 1.31 -17.28
N ASP A 129 -16.60 2.25 -17.20
CA ASP A 129 -15.33 2.24 -17.94
C ASP A 129 -14.17 1.61 -17.13
N ASN A 130 -12.97 1.54 -17.72
CA ASN A 130 -11.74 1.01 -17.11
C ASN A 130 -11.20 1.83 -15.94
N PHE A 131 -11.80 2.98 -15.63
CA PHE A 131 -11.41 3.82 -14.50
C PHE A 131 -12.02 3.30 -13.20
N ARG A 132 -11.19 2.74 -12.32
CA ARG A 132 -11.64 2.06 -11.08
C ARG A 132 -10.95 2.66 -9.85
N PRO A 133 -11.40 3.84 -9.38
CA PRO A 133 -10.83 4.45 -8.20
C PRO A 133 -11.09 3.60 -6.95
N TYR A 134 -10.14 3.59 -6.04
CA TYR A 134 -10.24 2.87 -4.78
C TYR A 134 -9.54 3.61 -3.66
N VAL A 135 -9.98 3.36 -2.44
CA VAL A 135 -9.33 3.79 -1.21
C VAL A 135 -8.81 2.56 -0.49
N THR A 136 -7.66 2.69 0.15
CA THR A 136 -7.05 1.60 0.93
C THR A 136 -6.69 2.12 2.30
N ALA A 137 -7.02 1.36 3.33
CA ALA A 137 -6.58 1.61 4.69
C ALA A 137 -5.96 0.32 5.22
N GLY A 138 -4.79 0.45 5.86
CA GLY A 138 -4.08 -0.71 6.36
C GLY A 138 -3.22 -0.37 7.55
N LEU A 139 -2.94 -1.39 8.33
CA LEU A 139 -2.09 -1.31 9.50
C LEU A 139 -1.40 -2.65 9.72
N GLY A 140 -0.30 -2.60 10.44
CA GLY A 140 0.38 -3.82 10.84
C GLY A 140 1.71 -3.55 11.50
N PRO A 141 2.28 -4.58 12.15
CA PRO A 141 3.56 -4.45 12.81
C PRO A 141 4.68 -4.28 11.78
N SER A 142 5.68 -3.50 12.16
CA SER A 142 6.96 -3.43 11.48
C SER A 142 8.05 -4.01 12.38
N MET A 143 8.85 -4.90 11.82
CA MET A 143 10.00 -5.49 12.50
C MET A 143 11.29 -4.93 11.93
N LEU A 144 12.27 -4.71 12.79
CA LEU A 144 13.62 -4.28 12.42
C LEU A 144 14.62 -5.32 12.94
N PHE A 145 15.34 -5.94 12.02
CA PHE A 145 16.44 -6.83 12.33
C PHE A 145 17.75 -6.05 12.27
N VAL A 146 18.50 -6.06 13.37
CA VAL A 146 19.76 -5.35 13.52
C VAL A 146 20.90 -6.36 13.50
N ALA A 147 21.73 -6.31 12.46
CA ALA A 147 22.95 -7.11 12.40
C ALA A 147 24.19 -6.21 12.60
N PRO A 148 25.17 -6.61 13.42
CA PRO A 148 26.40 -5.84 13.59
C PRO A 148 27.20 -5.85 12.27
N TYR A 149 27.75 -4.68 11.89
CA TYR A 149 28.50 -4.53 10.64
C TYR A 149 29.87 -5.24 10.68
N ASN A 150 30.53 -5.26 11.85
CA ASN A 150 31.85 -5.86 12.05
C ASN A 150 31.83 -6.87 13.20
N LYS A 151 32.24 -8.11 12.95
CA LYS A 151 32.83 -8.97 14.00
C LYS A 151 34.32 -8.63 14.05
N VAL A 152 34.76 -7.91 15.08
CA VAL A 152 36.17 -7.97 15.46
C VAL A 152 36.36 -9.33 16.10
N THR A 153 36.80 -10.31 15.31
CA THR A 153 37.36 -11.53 15.87
C THR A 153 38.67 -11.13 16.54
N VAL A 154 38.63 -10.90 17.85
CA VAL A 154 39.85 -10.91 18.67
C VAL A 154 40.30 -12.36 18.63
N VAL A 155 41.38 -12.61 17.90
CA VAL A 155 42.12 -13.87 17.98
C VAL A 155 42.99 -13.72 19.21
N ASP A 156 42.69 -14.50 20.25
CA ASP A 156 43.50 -14.62 21.48
C ASP A 156 44.90 -15.19 21.18
#